data_AF-A0A7V1KNH7-F1
#
_entry.id   AF-A0A7V1KNH7-F1
#
_cell.length_a   1.000
_cell.length_b   1.000
_cell.length_c   1.000
_cell.angle_alpha   90.00
_cell.angle_beta   90.00
_cell.angle_gamma   90.00
#
_symmetry.space_group_name_H-M   'P 1'
#
loop_
_entity.id
_entity.type
_entity.pdbx_description
1 polymer ?
#
loop_
_entity_poly.entity_id
_entity_poly.type
_entity_poly.pdbx_seq_one_letter_code
_entity_poly.pdbx_strand_id
1 'polypeptide(L)'
;MGRPRLGITSITLVKTLFLAALDAGAVYFAVVLAWQGSWGFLSFLLLGAGGVNFLLLSHKAYPLRYLFPGLFFLLLMVVVPVGYNIYLSFTNYSTGHILTKEEVIRVLTSREYAPTPPVRFPFYAFGTPEELYGVVLWPEAGPLLLWPDGRLASLEGHQVSDTDADGIPDVLDGRPRLSGRELLAHYGMLQALRVPWENGWLRLATLREFGYFLPQFLYDPEQDMLVDQRTGIQYRAGESGFYSPDG
;
A
#
# COMPACT_ATOMS: atom_id res chain seq x y z
N MET A 1 4.66 -64.26 6.03
CA MET A 1 4.64 -62.77 5.98
C MET A 1 3.59 -62.27 6.96
N GLY A 2 3.98 -61.99 8.21
CA GLY A 2 3.09 -61.43 9.22
C GLY A 2 3.13 -59.90 9.17
N ARG A 3 1.99 -59.26 8.90
CA ARG A 3 1.89 -57.79 8.96
C ARG A 3 2.13 -57.33 10.41
N PRO A 4 2.97 -56.29 10.66
CA PRO A 4 3.19 -55.80 12.01
C PRO A 4 1.88 -55.22 12.56
N ARG A 5 1.37 -55.82 13.65
CA ARG A 5 0.28 -55.24 14.43
C ARG A 5 0.84 -54.03 15.15
N LEU A 6 0.57 -52.82 14.63
CA LEU A 6 0.79 -51.58 15.37
C LEU A 6 0.09 -51.71 16.73
N GLY A 7 0.86 -51.76 17.81
CA GLY A 7 0.32 -51.81 19.17
C GLY A 7 -0.49 -50.54 19.46
N ILE A 8 -1.54 -50.69 20.26
CA ILE A 8 -2.44 -49.60 20.69
C ILE A 8 -1.66 -48.37 21.20
N THR A 9 -0.50 -48.60 21.82
CA THR A 9 0.44 -47.58 22.29
C THR A 9 1.03 -46.72 21.15
N SER A 10 1.39 -47.32 20.01
CA SER A 10 1.96 -46.61 18.86
C SER A 10 0.93 -45.70 18.19
N ILE A 11 -0.33 -46.15 18.09
CA ILE A 11 -1.44 -45.35 17.52
C ILE A 11 -1.73 -44.14 18.41
N THR A 12 -1.70 -44.33 19.73
CA THR A 12 -1.93 -43.26 20.70
C THR A 12 -0.80 -42.23 20.67
N LEU A 13 0.45 -42.68 20.56
CA LEU A 13 1.62 -41.81 20.45
C LEU A 13 1.57 -40.93 19.18
N VAL A 14 1.26 -41.51 18.02
CA VAL A 14 1.13 -40.77 16.75
C VAL A 14 0.01 -39.75 16.84
N LYS A 15 -1.13 -40.11 17.43
CA LYS A 15 -2.25 -39.20 17.64
C LYS A 15 -1.86 -38.01 18.53
N THR A 16 -1.18 -38.26 19.64
CA THR A 16 -0.74 -37.20 20.56
C THR A 16 0.32 -36.32 19.93
N LEU A 17 1.26 -36.88 19.16
CA LEU A 17 2.27 -36.11 18.44
C LEU A 17 1.65 -35.20 17.39
N PHE A 18 0.67 -35.72 16.63
CA PHE A 18 -0.08 -34.93 15.66
C PHE A 18 -0.85 -33.78 16.31
N LEU A 19 -1.52 -34.05 17.44
CA LEU A 19 -2.25 -33.03 18.20
C LEU A 19 -1.30 -31.96 18.76
N ALA A 20 -0.17 -32.36 19.33
CA ALA A 20 0.84 -31.44 19.85
C ALA A 20 1.41 -30.54 18.74
N ALA A 21 1.63 -31.07 17.54
CA ALA A 21 2.07 -30.29 16.39
C ALA A 21 1.00 -29.28 15.94
N LEU A 22 -0.27 -29.70 15.90
CA LEU A 22 -1.41 -28.83 15.59
C LEU A 22 -1.52 -27.67 16.60
N ASP A 23 -1.44 -27.98 17.90
CA ASP A 23 -1.53 -27.01 18.98
C ASP A 23 -0.35 -26.06 18.99
N ALA A 24 0.88 -26.55 18.73
CA ALA A 24 2.05 -25.69 18.58
C ALA A 24 1.86 -24.69 17.42
N GLY A 25 1.30 -25.14 16.30
CA GLY A 25 0.90 -24.25 15.20
C GLY A 25 -0.17 -23.24 15.60
N ALA A 26 -1.22 -23.68 16.30
CA ALA A 26 -2.28 -22.79 16.76
C ALA A 26 -1.76 -21.72 17.74
N VAL A 27 -0.86 -22.08 18.66
CA VAL A 27 -0.22 -21.12 19.58
C VAL A 27 0.65 -20.12 18.82
N TYR A 28 1.46 -20.59 17.86
CA TYR A 28 2.25 -19.70 17.02
C TYR A 28 1.37 -18.67 16.28
N PHE A 29 0.31 -19.14 15.60
CA PHE A 29 -0.61 -18.25 14.90
C PHE A 29 -1.39 -17.34 15.85
N ALA A 30 -1.75 -17.81 17.05
CA ALA A 30 -2.41 -16.97 18.05
C ALA A 30 -1.54 -15.78 18.48
N VAL A 31 -0.23 -16.00 18.67
CA VAL A 31 0.72 -14.90 18.97
C VAL A 31 0.82 -13.93 17.79
N VAL A 32 0.96 -14.44 16.55
CA VAL A 32 1.01 -13.59 15.35
C VAL A 32 -0.26 -12.75 15.19
N LEU A 33 -1.44 -13.36 15.37
CA LEU A 33 -2.72 -12.67 15.26
C LEU A 33 -2.92 -11.64 16.37
N ALA A 34 -2.45 -11.92 17.59
CA ALA A 34 -2.47 -10.96 18.69
C ALA A 34 -1.59 -9.73 18.38
N TRP A 35 -0.39 -9.93 17.83
CA TRP A 35 0.47 -8.83 17.41
C TRP A 35 -0.13 -7.98 16.28
N GLN A 36 -0.89 -8.60 15.37
CA GLN A 36 -1.58 -7.90 14.30
C GLN A 36 -2.87 -7.21 14.76
N GLY A 37 -3.30 -7.38 16.02
CA GLY A 37 -4.57 -6.83 16.53
C GLY A 37 -5.82 -7.52 15.97
N SER A 38 -5.68 -8.68 15.34
CA SER A 38 -6.74 -9.41 14.64
C SER A 38 -7.59 -10.27 15.60
N TRP A 39 -8.29 -9.61 16.54
CA TRP A 39 -9.03 -10.26 17.63
C TRP A 39 -10.11 -11.23 17.17
N GLY A 40 -10.77 -10.96 16.03
CA GLY A 40 -11.78 -11.85 15.45
C GLY A 40 -11.19 -13.20 15.02
N PHE A 41 -10.10 -13.15 14.24
CA PHE A 41 -9.40 -14.36 13.79
C PHE A 41 -8.74 -15.11 14.94
N LEU A 42 -8.19 -14.39 15.93
CA LEU A 42 -7.66 -14.99 17.14
C LEU A 42 -8.74 -15.78 17.90
N SER A 43 -9.91 -15.18 18.10
CA SER A 43 -11.04 -15.83 18.78
C SER A 43 -11.48 -17.09 18.02
N PHE A 44 -11.59 -17.00 16.70
CA PHE A 44 -11.94 -18.13 15.85
C PHE A 44 -10.91 -19.27 15.92
N LEU A 45 -9.61 -18.94 15.88
CA LEU A 45 -8.52 -19.91 15.98
C LEU A 45 -8.54 -20.64 17.33
N LEU A 46 -8.71 -19.92 18.44
CA LEU A 46 -8.75 -20.51 19.79
C LEU A 46 -9.99 -21.40 19.98
N LEU A 47 -11.16 -20.95 19.51
CA LEU A 47 -12.38 -21.77 19.53
C LEU A 47 -12.23 -23.03 18.65
N GLY A 48 -11.62 -22.89 17.48
CA GLY A 48 -11.32 -24.01 16.58
C GLY A 48 -10.38 -25.02 17.22
N ALA A 49 -9.20 -24.58 17.67
CA ALA A 49 -8.21 -25.45 18.31
C ALA A 49 -8.77 -26.11 19.59
N GLY A 50 -9.48 -25.36 20.42
CA GLY A 50 -10.19 -25.88 21.59
C GLY A 50 -11.25 -26.92 21.22
N GLY A 51 -12.02 -26.66 20.15
CA GLY A 51 -13.01 -27.57 19.61
C GLY A 51 -12.40 -28.88 19.10
N VAL A 52 -11.29 -28.81 18.35
CA VAL A 52 -10.56 -30.00 17.87
C VAL A 52 -10.02 -30.82 19.05
N ASN A 53 -9.41 -30.16 20.03
CA ASN A 53 -8.94 -30.80 21.26
C ASN A 53 -10.07 -31.48 22.02
N PHE A 54 -11.20 -30.79 22.23
CA PHE A 54 -12.38 -31.35 22.88
C PHE A 54 -12.89 -32.59 22.14
N LEU A 55 -13.03 -32.51 20.81
CA LEU A 55 -13.52 -33.63 20.00
C LEU A 55 -12.57 -34.82 20.04
N LEU A 56 -11.25 -34.61 19.96
CA LEU A 56 -10.25 -35.68 19.91
C LEU A 56 -9.91 -36.28 21.27
N LEU A 57 -10.07 -35.54 22.38
CA LEU A 57 -9.78 -36.01 23.74
C LEU A 57 -11.01 -36.56 24.45
N SER A 58 -12.21 -35.98 24.23
CA SER A 58 -13.43 -36.39 24.92
C SER A 58 -13.95 -37.75 24.48
N HIS A 59 -14.15 -38.67 25.43
CA HIS A 59 -14.73 -40.00 25.17
C HIS A 59 -16.21 -39.91 24.76
N LYS A 60 -16.93 -38.86 25.20
CA LYS A 60 -18.35 -38.63 24.87
C LYS A 60 -18.54 -38.08 23.45
N ALA A 61 -17.51 -37.47 22.87
CA ALA A 61 -17.53 -36.94 21.51
C ALA A 61 -17.18 -37.97 20.43
N TYR A 62 -17.11 -39.27 20.78
CA TYR A 62 -16.71 -40.32 19.84
C TYR A 62 -17.52 -40.32 18.53
N PRO A 63 -18.87 -40.17 18.53
CA PRO A 63 -19.65 -40.06 17.29
C PRO A 63 -19.29 -38.80 16.47
N LEU A 64 -19.03 -37.67 17.15
CA LEU A 64 -18.69 -36.41 16.48
C LEU A 64 -17.32 -36.45 15.79
N ARG A 65 -16.40 -37.33 16.21
CA ARG A 65 -15.08 -37.47 15.54
C ARG A 65 -15.21 -37.93 14.09
N TYR A 66 -16.20 -38.77 13.79
CA TYR A 66 -16.45 -39.26 12.42
C TYR A 66 -17.18 -38.21 11.57
N LEU A 67 -18.00 -37.37 12.22
CA LEU A 67 -18.65 -36.22 11.59
C LEU A 67 -17.71 -35.02 11.45
N PHE A 68 -16.62 -34.97 12.21
CA PHE A 68 -15.76 -33.79 12.31
C PHE A 68 -15.25 -33.28 10.97
N PRO A 69 -14.75 -34.10 10.04
CA PRO A 69 -14.31 -33.60 8.73
C PRO A 69 -15.45 -32.92 7.97
N GLY A 70 -16.65 -33.51 7.98
CA GLY A 70 -17.82 -32.94 7.33
C GLY A 70 -18.33 -31.67 8.03
N LEU A 71 -18.34 -31.66 9.36
CA LEU A 71 -18.76 -30.51 10.15
C LEU A 71 -17.79 -29.33 10.01
N PHE A 72 -16.49 -29.61 9.89
CA PHE A 72 -15.47 -28.60 9.64
C PHE A 72 -15.73 -27.90 8.31
N PHE A 73 -15.92 -28.64 7.22
CA PHE A 73 -16.22 -28.05 5.91
C PHE A 73 -17.58 -27.38 5.88
N LEU A 74 -18.61 -27.94 6.54
CA LEU A 74 -19.91 -27.31 6.66
C LEU A 74 -19.82 -25.96 7.37
N LEU A 75 -19.09 -25.88 8.49
CA LEU A 75 -18.91 -24.63 9.21
C LEU A 75 -18.17 -23.61 8.36
N LEU A 76 -17.03 -24.00 7.77
CA LEU A 76 -16.14 -23.08 7.06
C LEU A 76 -16.71 -22.63 5.71
N MET A 77 -17.37 -23.52 4.96
CA MET A 77 -17.85 -23.25 3.60
C MET A 77 -19.33 -22.84 3.54
N VAL A 78 -20.14 -23.14 4.56
CA VAL A 78 -21.57 -22.82 4.57
C VAL A 78 -21.92 -21.85 5.68
N VAL A 79 -21.66 -22.21 6.93
CA VAL A 79 -22.10 -21.40 8.09
C VAL A 79 -21.37 -20.06 8.13
N VAL A 80 -20.06 -20.03 7.90
CA VAL A 80 -19.27 -18.79 7.87
C VAL A 80 -19.74 -17.85 6.76
N PRO A 81 -19.88 -18.26 5.47
CA PRO A 81 -20.41 -17.38 4.43
C PRO A 81 -21.85 -16.90 4.69
N VAL A 82 -22.72 -17.75 5.23
CA VAL A 82 -24.10 -17.34 5.59
C VAL A 82 -24.07 -16.31 6.71
N GLY A 83 -23.30 -16.54 7.78
CA GLY A 83 -23.15 -15.58 8.87
C GLY A 83 -22.56 -14.25 8.41
N TYR A 84 -21.57 -14.30 7.51
CA TYR A 84 -20.99 -13.11 6.90
C TYR A 84 -22.00 -12.32 6.05
N ASN A 85 -22.85 -13.00 5.27
CA ASN A 85 -23.93 -12.34 4.52
C ASN A 85 -24.96 -11.70 5.46
N ILE A 86 -25.31 -12.37 6.57
CA ILE A 86 -26.20 -11.78 7.58
C ILE A 86 -25.54 -10.53 8.17
N TYR A 87 -24.27 -10.59 8.56
CA TYR A 87 -23.54 -9.42 9.04
C TYR A 87 -23.55 -8.28 8.00
N LEU A 88 -23.21 -8.59 6.74
CA LEU A 88 -23.23 -7.61 5.65
C LEU A 88 -24.60 -6.97 5.46
N SER A 89 -25.69 -7.72 5.65
CA SER A 89 -27.06 -7.20 5.53
C SER A 89 -27.41 -6.12 6.57
N PHE A 90 -26.67 -6.05 7.68
CA PHE A 90 -26.80 -4.97 8.68
C PHE A 90 -25.83 -3.81 8.43
N THR A 91 -24.94 -3.91 7.45
CA THR A 91 -23.98 -2.86 7.11
C THR A 91 -24.40 -2.14 5.83
N ASN A 92 -23.99 -0.87 5.67
CA ASN A 92 -24.20 -0.10 4.44
C ASN A 92 -23.26 -0.52 3.28
N TYR A 93 -22.82 -1.78 3.24
CA TYR A 93 -21.93 -2.29 2.21
C TYR A 93 -22.68 -2.41 0.86
N SER A 94 -22.42 -1.47 -0.04
CA SER A 94 -23.07 -1.33 -1.34
C SER A 94 -22.07 -0.82 -2.39
N THR A 95 -22.46 -0.83 -3.67
CA THR A 95 -21.70 -0.25 -4.79
C THR A 95 -21.47 1.25 -4.55
N GLY A 96 -20.34 1.60 -3.94
CA GLY A 96 -19.99 2.96 -3.50
C GLY A 96 -19.43 3.07 -2.08
N HIS A 97 -19.65 2.06 -1.23
CA HIS A 97 -19.22 2.00 0.17
C HIS A 97 -18.46 0.71 0.49
N ILE A 98 -17.45 0.42 -0.32
CA ILE A 98 -16.64 -0.81 -0.21
C ILE A 98 -15.34 -0.59 0.58
N LEU A 99 -14.90 0.66 0.67
CA LEU A 99 -13.67 1.05 1.35
C LEU A 99 -13.97 1.42 2.80
N THR A 100 -13.06 1.02 3.69
CA THR A 100 -13.01 1.55 5.05
C THR A 100 -12.70 3.04 5.03
N LYS A 101 -13.02 3.73 6.12
CA LYS A 101 -12.74 5.16 6.26
C LYS A 101 -11.25 5.46 6.09
N GLU A 102 -10.36 4.66 6.68
CA GLU A 102 -8.91 4.87 6.54
C GLU A 102 -8.45 4.70 5.08
N GLU A 103 -9.04 3.77 4.34
CA GLU A 103 -8.76 3.59 2.91
C GLU A 103 -9.26 4.76 2.08
N VAL A 104 -10.47 5.27 2.37
CA VAL A 104 -11.01 6.47 1.70
C VAL A 104 -10.10 7.67 1.94
N ILE A 105 -9.71 7.93 3.20
CA ILE A 105 -8.78 9.01 3.54
C ILE A 105 -7.50 8.86 2.74
N ARG A 106 -6.87 7.67 2.76
CA ARG A 106 -5.63 7.39 2.03
C ARG A 106 -5.76 7.69 0.54
N VAL A 107 -6.84 7.20 -0.09
CA VAL A 107 -7.10 7.40 -1.53
C VAL A 107 -7.32 8.88 -1.84
N LEU A 108 -8.08 9.61 -1.02
CA LEU A 108 -8.35 11.03 -1.25
C LEU A 108 -7.10 11.88 -1.01
N THR A 109 -6.34 11.64 0.06
CA THR A 109 -5.09 12.36 0.34
C THR A 109 -3.98 12.05 -0.65
N SER A 110 -4.07 10.94 -1.40
CA SER A 110 -3.15 10.65 -2.51
C SER A 110 -3.44 11.43 -3.78
N ARG A 111 -4.60 12.11 -3.87
CA ARG A 111 -4.95 12.91 -5.03
C ARG A 111 -4.16 14.21 -5.02
N GLU A 112 -3.80 14.65 -6.21
CA GLU A 112 -3.04 15.85 -6.43
C GLU A 112 -3.66 16.66 -7.55
N TYR A 113 -3.41 17.97 -7.55
CA TYR A 113 -3.79 18.86 -8.63
C TYR A 113 -2.65 19.80 -8.99
N ALA A 114 -2.61 20.20 -10.26
CA ALA A 114 -1.74 21.31 -10.68
C ALA A 114 -2.42 22.63 -10.32
N PRO A 115 -1.67 23.65 -9.88
CA PRO A 115 -2.22 24.99 -9.67
C PRO A 115 -2.81 25.55 -10.97
N THR A 116 -3.63 26.60 -10.85
CA THR A 116 -4.20 27.31 -12.00
C THR A 116 -3.69 28.76 -11.97
N PRO A 117 -2.88 29.19 -12.96
CA PRO A 117 -2.36 28.41 -14.09
C PRO A 117 -1.34 27.33 -13.67
N PRO A 118 -1.13 26.26 -14.48
CA PRO A 118 -0.14 25.23 -14.18
C PRO A 118 1.28 25.80 -14.16
N VAL A 119 2.04 25.49 -13.12
CA VAL A 119 3.46 25.83 -13.03
C VAL A 119 4.27 24.67 -13.60
N ARG A 120 5.08 24.96 -14.62
CA ARG A 120 5.88 23.99 -15.36
C ARG A 120 7.30 24.49 -15.50
N PHE A 121 8.26 23.58 -15.35
CA PHE A 121 9.68 23.84 -15.43
C PHE A 121 10.26 23.00 -16.56
N PRO A 122 10.69 23.62 -17.68
CA PRO A 122 11.49 22.95 -18.68
C PRO A 122 12.73 22.35 -18.04
N PHE A 123 13.15 21.20 -18.56
CA PHE A 123 14.34 20.53 -18.05
C PHE A 123 15.23 19.99 -19.15
N TYR A 124 16.52 19.87 -18.83
CA TYR A 124 17.51 19.15 -19.64
C TYR A 124 18.19 18.10 -18.77
N ALA A 125 18.30 16.89 -19.32
CA ALA A 125 18.91 15.76 -18.64
C ALA A 125 20.36 15.58 -19.11
N PHE A 126 21.23 15.17 -18.20
CA PHE A 126 22.66 14.97 -18.46
C PHE A 126 23.08 13.56 -18.04
N GLY A 127 23.98 12.93 -18.78
CA GLY A 127 24.44 11.57 -18.50
C GLY A 127 24.79 10.78 -19.75
N THR A 128 24.54 9.48 -19.69
CA THR A 128 24.64 8.54 -20.82
C THR A 128 23.32 7.78 -21.01
N PRO A 129 23.15 7.04 -22.11
CA PRO A 129 21.97 6.18 -22.28
C PRO A 129 21.79 5.14 -21.16
N GLU A 130 22.88 4.74 -20.51
CA GLU A 130 22.90 3.74 -19.43
C GLU A 130 22.75 4.36 -18.03
N GLU A 131 23.22 5.59 -17.84
CA GLU A 131 23.27 6.25 -16.54
C GLU A 131 22.80 7.71 -16.64
N LEU A 132 21.70 8.04 -15.95
CA LEU A 132 21.28 9.43 -15.75
C LEU A 132 22.14 10.05 -14.64
N TYR A 133 22.86 11.13 -14.94
CA TYR A 133 23.60 11.88 -13.91
C TYR A 133 22.66 12.80 -13.11
N GLY A 134 21.82 13.55 -13.82
CA GLY A 134 20.89 14.49 -13.23
C GLY A 134 20.11 15.29 -14.26
N VAL A 135 19.15 16.06 -13.77
CA VAL A 135 18.26 16.90 -14.55
C VAL A 135 18.35 18.33 -14.03
N VAL A 136 18.57 19.29 -14.93
CA VAL A 136 18.57 20.71 -14.59
C VAL A 136 17.19 21.29 -14.88
N LEU A 137 16.66 22.06 -13.93
CA LEU A 137 15.39 22.76 -13.97
C LEU A 137 15.66 24.28 -13.87
N TRP A 138 14.86 25.09 -14.56
CA TRP A 138 14.94 26.57 -14.50
C TRP A 138 13.67 27.19 -13.92
N PRO A 139 13.47 27.15 -12.59
CA PRO A 139 12.44 27.96 -11.95
C PRO A 139 12.85 29.44 -11.92
N GLU A 140 11.90 30.35 -11.67
CA GLU A 140 12.18 31.78 -11.54
C GLU A 140 13.15 32.11 -10.39
N ALA A 141 13.19 31.27 -9.35
CA ALA A 141 14.09 31.42 -8.20
C ALA A 141 15.57 31.13 -8.53
N GLY A 142 15.87 30.53 -9.69
CA GLY A 142 17.23 30.17 -10.12
C GLY A 142 17.38 28.68 -10.46
N PRO A 143 18.38 28.30 -11.27
CA PRO A 143 18.51 26.93 -11.77
C PRO A 143 18.80 25.92 -10.67
N LEU A 144 18.18 24.75 -10.77
CA LEU A 144 18.30 23.66 -9.80
C LEU A 144 18.72 22.37 -10.49
N LEU A 145 19.49 21.54 -9.77
CA LEU A 145 19.88 20.20 -10.17
C LEU A 145 19.09 19.18 -9.35
N LEU A 146 18.39 18.30 -10.07
CA LEU A 146 17.66 17.15 -9.56
C LEU A 146 18.41 15.86 -9.91
N TRP A 147 18.79 15.08 -8.90
CA TRP A 147 19.43 13.78 -9.09
C TRP A 147 18.40 12.64 -9.21
N PRO A 148 18.79 11.50 -9.82
CA PRO A 148 17.97 10.28 -9.90
C PRO A 148 17.44 9.72 -8.56
N ASP A 149 18.07 10.09 -7.45
CA ASP A 149 17.68 9.68 -6.09
C ASP A 149 16.66 10.63 -5.45
N GLY A 150 16.23 11.68 -6.17
CA GLY A 150 15.26 12.66 -5.71
C GLY A 150 15.86 13.82 -4.91
N ARG A 151 17.18 13.89 -4.73
CA ARG A 151 17.82 15.08 -4.15
C ARG A 151 17.69 16.26 -5.09
N LEU A 152 17.46 17.44 -4.51
CA LEU A 152 17.34 18.70 -5.24
C LEU A 152 18.25 19.74 -4.59
N ALA A 153 19.07 20.42 -5.38
CA ALA A 153 19.94 21.49 -4.90
C ALA A 153 20.12 22.59 -5.95
N SER A 154 20.71 23.71 -5.53
CA SER A 154 21.13 24.78 -6.46
C SER A 154 22.15 24.24 -7.47
N LEU A 155 22.08 24.75 -8.70
CA LEU A 155 23.10 24.47 -9.73
C LEU A 155 24.42 25.21 -9.45
N GLU A 156 24.44 26.14 -8.49
CA GLU A 156 25.66 26.86 -8.11
C GLU A 156 26.80 25.91 -7.71
N GLY A 157 28.00 26.17 -8.23
CA GLY A 157 29.19 25.35 -7.98
C GLY A 157 29.37 24.18 -8.95
N HIS A 158 28.40 23.89 -9.81
CA HIS A 158 28.53 22.91 -10.89
C HIS A 158 29.14 23.54 -12.15
N GLN A 159 29.92 22.77 -12.91
CA GLN A 159 30.53 23.22 -14.16
C GLN A 159 29.53 23.06 -15.31
N VAL A 160 28.99 24.18 -15.76
CA VAL A 160 28.01 24.24 -16.84
C VAL A 160 28.69 24.83 -18.07
N SER A 161 28.67 24.13 -19.19
CA SER A 161 29.20 24.62 -20.47
C SER A 161 28.09 24.66 -21.52
N ASP A 162 27.94 25.82 -22.14
CA ASP A 162 27.09 26.09 -23.30
C ASP A 162 28.03 26.45 -24.46
N THR A 163 28.11 25.59 -25.47
CA THR A 163 29.12 25.72 -26.54
C THR A 163 28.61 26.58 -27.69
N ASP A 164 27.30 26.62 -27.91
CA ASP A 164 26.66 27.36 -28.99
C ASP A 164 26.06 28.71 -28.55
N ALA A 165 26.12 29.00 -27.24
CA ALA A 165 25.62 30.21 -26.59
C ALA A 165 24.11 30.43 -26.80
N ASP A 166 23.35 29.34 -26.92
CA ASP A 166 21.89 29.37 -27.06
C ASP A 166 21.15 29.55 -25.72
N GLY A 167 21.88 29.54 -24.61
CA GLY A 167 21.37 29.67 -23.24
C GLY A 167 20.95 28.33 -22.63
N ILE A 168 21.18 27.21 -23.31
CA ILE A 168 20.88 25.85 -22.85
C ILE A 168 22.20 25.10 -22.65
N PRO A 169 22.44 24.51 -21.47
CA PRO A 169 23.69 23.79 -21.27
C PRO A 169 23.80 22.52 -22.12
N ASP A 170 24.96 22.36 -22.75
CA ASP A 170 25.33 21.13 -23.47
C ASP A 170 26.03 20.12 -22.58
N VAL A 171 26.76 20.61 -21.57
CA VAL A 171 27.55 19.78 -20.66
C VAL A 171 27.38 20.24 -19.22
N LEU A 172 27.18 19.30 -18.32
CA LEU A 172 27.12 19.49 -16.87
C LEU A 172 28.14 18.57 -16.18
N ASP A 173 29.13 19.14 -15.49
CA ASP A 173 30.21 18.41 -14.80
C ASP A 173 30.90 17.36 -15.69
N GLY A 174 31.10 17.70 -16.96
CA GLY A 174 31.69 16.82 -17.97
C GLY A 174 30.75 15.74 -18.52
N ARG A 175 29.47 15.71 -18.09
CA ARG A 175 28.43 14.82 -18.64
C ARG A 175 27.64 15.52 -19.74
N PRO A 176 27.47 14.91 -20.93
CA PRO A 176 26.76 15.54 -22.02
C PRO A 176 25.24 15.56 -21.78
N ARG A 177 24.57 16.53 -22.42
CA ARG A 177 23.11 16.59 -22.49
C ARG A 177 22.57 15.39 -23.27
N LEU A 178 21.57 14.73 -22.70
CA LEU A 178 20.87 13.62 -23.33
C LEU A 178 19.92 14.15 -24.41
N SER A 179 19.93 13.49 -25.57
CA SER A 179 18.91 13.70 -26.59
C SER A 179 17.56 13.15 -26.13
N GLY A 180 16.47 13.62 -26.75
CA GLY A 180 15.12 13.13 -26.43
C GLY A 180 14.95 11.61 -26.61
N ARG A 181 15.72 10.98 -27.50
CA ARG A 181 15.71 9.52 -27.69
C ARG A 181 16.41 8.79 -26.54
N GLU A 182 17.53 9.31 -26.07
CA GLU A 182 18.30 8.72 -24.96
C GLU A 182 17.56 8.90 -23.63
N LEU A 183 16.86 10.02 -23.46
CA LEU A 183 16.01 10.27 -22.30
C LEU A 183 14.90 9.23 -22.11
N LEU A 184 14.39 8.63 -23.20
CA LEU A 184 13.36 7.59 -23.12
C LEU A 184 13.84 6.35 -22.35
N ALA A 185 15.14 6.04 -22.35
CA ALA A 185 15.69 4.96 -21.55
C ALA A 185 15.50 5.19 -20.04
N HIS A 186 15.45 6.46 -19.63
CA HIS A 186 15.29 6.90 -18.23
C HIS A 186 13.85 7.29 -17.87
N TYR A 187 12.89 7.16 -18.78
CA TYR A 187 11.52 7.63 -18.59
C TYR A 187 10.85 7.03 -17.35
N GLY A 188 10.97 5.70 -17.13
CA GLY A 188 10.36 5.04 -15.99
C GLY A 188 10.89 5.54 -14.65
N MET A 189 12.18 5.87 -14.58
CA MET A 189 12.81 6.48 -13.41
C MET A 189 12.27 7.90 -13.19
N LEU A 190 12.27 8.74 -14.23
CA LEU A 190 11.78 10.12 -14.14
C LEU A 190 10.28 10.20 -13.78
N GLN A 191 9.48 9.25 -14.26
CA GLN A 191 8.06 9.15 -13.93
C GLN A 191 7.84 8.76 -12.46
N ALA A 192 8.73 7.93 -11.90
CA ALA A 192 8.67 7.53 -10.49
C ALA A 192 9.19 8.61 -9.53
N LEU A 193 9.95 9.59 -10.02
CA LEU A 193 10.45 10.68 -9.20
C LEU A 193 9.31 11.57 -8.69
N ARG A 194 9.31 11.73 -7.37
CA ARG A 194 8.41 12.63 -6.65
C ARG A 194 9.24 13.43 -5.65
N VAL A 195 9.53 14.67 -6.01
CA VAL A 195 10.49 15.51 -5.29
C VAL A 195 9.73 16.51 -4.44
N PRO A 196 9.93 16.57 -3.11
CA PRO A 196 9.34 17.61 -2.28
C PRO A 196 9.75 19.01 -2.78
N TRP A 197 8.76 19.88 -2.97
CA TRP A 197 8.99 21.27 -3.37
C TRP A 197 7.93 22.16 -2.74
N GLU A 198 8.35 23.16 -1.97
CA GLU A 198 7.44 24.04 -1.21
C GLU A 198 6.38 23.22 -0.45
N ASN A 199 5.09 23.46 -0.70
CA ASN A 199 3.96 22.75 -0.08
C ASN A 199 3.47 21.53 -0.88
N GLY A 200 4.23 21.08 -1.87
CA GLY A 200 3.81 20.05 -2.80
C GLY A 200 4.98 19.25 -3.37
N TRP A 201 4.86 18.90 -4.64
CA TRP A 201 5.76 17.96 -5.30
C TRP A 201 6.09 18.44 -6.70
N LEU A 202 7.36 18.31 -7.09
CA LEU A 202 7.72 18.24 -8.49
C LEU A 202 7.64 16.79 -8.98
N ARG A 203 6.98 16.62 -10.12
CA ARG A 203 6.96 15.36 -10.87
C ARG A 203 6.96 15.63 -12.36
N LEU A 204 7.29 14.61 -13.13
CA LEU A 204 7.23 14.69 -14.59
C LEU A 204 5.79 15.00 -15.05
N ALA A 205 5.61 16.11 -15.76
CA ALA A 205 4.33 16.50 -16.34
C ALA A 205 4.28 16.14 -17.84
N THR A 206 5.42 16.29 -18.52
CA THR A 206 5.63 15.88 -19.92
C THR A 206 7.07 15.37 -20.06
N LEU A 207 7.43 14.83 -21.23
CA LEU A 207 8.81 14.41 -21.51
C LEU A 207 9.85 15.54 -21.47
N ARG A 208 9.43 16.80 -21.33
CA ARG A 208 10.30 17.98 -21.35
C ARG A 208 10.11 18.91 -20.16
N GLU A 209 9.10 18.65 -19.33
CA GLU A 209 8.72 19.56 -18.25
C GLU A 209 8.41 18.77 -16.98
N PHE A 210 8.96 19.24 -15.86
CA PHE A 210 8.42 18.94 -14.55
C PHE A 210 7.27 19.90 -14.24
N GLY A 211 6.22 19.40 -13.62
CA GLY A 211 5.11 20.21 -13.12
C GLY A 211 5.11 20.26 -11.61
N TYR A 212 4.59 21.36 -11.07
CA TYR A 212 4.30 21.49 -9.65
C TYR A 212 2.89 20.99 -9.33
N PHE A 213 2.78 20.14 -8.31
CA PHE A 213 1.53 19.52 -7.88
C PHE A 213 1.34 19.65 -6.38
N LEU A 214 0.13 20.03 -5.98
CA LEU A 214 -0.28 20.18 -4.59
C LEU A 214 -1.18 19.00 -4.19
N PRO A 215 -1.15 18.57 -2.92
CA PRO A 215 -2.13 17.62 -2.41
C PRO A 215 -3.53 18.24 -2.54
N GLN A 216 -4.46 17.49 -3.13
CA GLN A 216 -5.83 17.98 -3.30
C GLN A 216 -6.59 17.95 -1.98
N PHE A 217 -6.43 16.91 -1.17
CA PHE A 217 -7.15 16.77 0.08
C PHE A 217 -6.19 16.66 1.26
N LEU A 218 -6.48 17.40 2.33
CA LEU A 218 -5.83 17.24 3.64
C LEU A 218 -6.87 16.74 4.66
N TYR A 219 -6.49 15.73 5.44
CA TYR A 219 -7.34 15.18 6.50
C TYR A 219 -6.95 15.77 7.85
N ASP A 220 -7.94 16.30 8.56
CA ASP A 220 -7.84 16.75 9.94
C ASP A 220 -8.41 15.66 10.86
N PRO A 221 -7.57 14.97 11.66
CA PRO A 221 -8.01 13.92 12.57
C PRO A 221 -8.73 14.46 13.82
N GLU A 222 -8.53 15.72 14.20
CA GLU A 222 -9.19 16.31 15.39
C GLU A 222 -10.65 16.64 15.10
N GLN A 223 -10.93 17.12 13.89
CA GLN A 223 -12.28 17.52 13.47
C GLN A 223 -13.01 16.46 12.64
N ASP A 224 -12.31 15.37 12.30
CA ASP A 224 -12.77 14.29 11.44
C ASP A 224 -13.27 14.79 10.07
N MET A 225 -12.38 15.48 9.35
CA MET A 225 -12.74 16.29 8.20
C MET A 225 -11.67 16.25 7.11
N LEU A 226 -12.11 16.23 5.85
CA LEU A 226 -11.25 16.41 4.67
C LEU A 226 -11.43 17.82 4.10
N VAL A 227 -10.34 18.52 3.84
CA VAL A 227 -10.35 19.84 3.23
C VAL A 227 -9.81 19.72 1.81
N ASP A 228 -10.63 20.07 0.81
CA ASP A 228 -10.18 20.21 -0.57
C ASP A 228 -9.41 21.52 -0.74
N GLN A 229 -8.10 21.44 -0.92
CA GLN A 229 -7.19 22.58 -1.10
C GLN A 229 -7.44 23.35 -2.40
N ARG A 230 -8.12 22.72 -3.38
CA ARG A 230 -8.43 23.38 -4.65
C ARG A 230 -9.68 24.26 -4.55
N THR A 231 -10.69 23.81 -3.83
CA THR A 231 -12.00 24.49 -3.75
C THR A 231 -12.25 25.17 -2.40
N GLY A 232 -11.50 24.81 -1.36
CA GLY A 232 -11.70 25.24 0.02
C GLY A 232 -12.84 24.52 0.73
N ILE A 233 -13.53 23.58 0.06
CA ILE A 233 -14.68 22.88 0.62
C ILE A 233 -14.22 21.89 1.69
N GLN A 234 -14.93 21.90 2.81
CA GLN A 234 -14.70 21.03 3.95
C GLN A 234 -15.73 19.91 3.96
N TYR A 235 -15.24 18.67 3.91
CA TYR A 235 -16.07 17.47 3.92
C TYR A 235 -15.98 16.78 5.27
N ARG A 236 -17.10 16.65 5.98
CA ARG A 236 -17.15 15.99 7.28
C ARG A 236 -17.45 14.51 7.12
N ALA A 237 -16.83 13.66 7.93
CA ALA A 237 -17.19 12.24 7.99
C ALA A 237 -18.62 12.09 8.56
N GLY A 238 -19.49 11.41 7.81
CA GLY A 238 -20.82 10.98 8.22
C GLY A 238 -20.93 9.46 8.29
N GLU A 239 -22.16 8.94 8.42
CA GLU A 239 -22.40 7.51 8.64
C GLU A 239 -21.93 6.60 7.51
N SER A 240 -21.95 7.08 6.26
CA SER A 240 -21.55 6.30 5.09
C SER A 240 -20.50 6.96 4.20
N GLY A 241 -20.05 8.18 4.48
CA GLY A 241 -19.06 8.83 3.63
C GLY A 241 -18.62 10.20 4.11
N PHE A 242 -17.95 10.95 3.24
CA PHE A 242 -17.56 12.34 3.48
C PHE A 242 -18.53 13.26 2.74
N TYR A 243 -19.17 14.17 3.47
CA TYR A 243 -20.23 15.05 2.94
C TYR A 243 -19.81 16.50 2.98
N SER A 244 -20.13 17.23 1.90
CA SER A 244 -19.97 18.69 1.87
C SER A 244 -21.01 19.34 2.79
N PRO A 245 -20.84 20.63 3.14
CA PRO A 245 -21.84 21.35 3.94
C PRO A 245 -23.21 21.47 3.24
N ASP A 246 -23.23 21.34 1.91
CA ASP A 246 -24.42 21.52 1.07
C ASP A 246 -25.17 20.21 0.78
N GLY A 247 -24.62 19.06 1.19
CA GLY A 247 -25.20 17.73 0.97
C GLY A 247 -24.61 17.01 -0.23
#